data_AF-A0A5D8Q9E2-F1
#
_entry.id   AF-A0A5D8Q9E2-F1
#
_cell.length_a   1.000
_cell.length_b   1.000
_cell.length_c   1.000
_cell.angle_alpha   90.00
_cell.angle_beta   90.00
_cell.angle_gamma   90.00
#
_symmetry.space_group_name_H-M   'P 1'
#
loop_
_entity.id
_entity.type
_entity.pdbx_description
1 polymer ?
#
loop_
_entity_poly.entity_id
_entity_poly.type
_entity_poly.pdbx_seq_one_letter_code
_entity_poly.pdbx_strand_id
1 'polypeptide(L)'
;MRWLLFIYKVPAEPSTARVNIWKKIKELGAVSLQQSVYILPDDQSVRPGLEALKKQIAGYAGDAKILTTDTLDVEQEKEIIESFIKGIEKEYDEIIEECGAFFREIEKETERDNLSYAEFEENEKRLSHLKEWYEGVKKRDYFGSDKGRKVDVLIKQCEEALYDFERSVISREESGGDGTYKMDRFTSGQAVDILNDVIEKIEKGKDMGFFVTTVKDGYRYIYLSIKEG
;
A
#
# COMPACT_ATOMS: atom_id res chain seq x y z
N MET A 1 24.18 -8.33 -16.96
CA MET A 1 22.69 -8.42 -16.89
C MET A 1 22.12 -7.99 -18.23
N ARG A 2 20.93 -8.48 -18.65
CA ARG A 2 20.27 -7.94 -19.85
C ARG A 2 19.35 -6.78 -19.51
N TRP A 3 19.24 -5.84 -20.43
CA TRP A 3 18.46 -4.61 -20.27
C TRP A 3 17.43 -4.44 -21.38
N LEU A 4 16.40 -3.67 -21.07
CA LEU A 4 15.39 -3.18 -22.01
C LEU A 4 15.57 -1.67 -22.20
N LEU A 5 15.82 -1.26 -23.43
CA LEU A 5 15.83 0.14 -23.83
C LEU A 5 14.48 0.49 -24.43
N PHE A 6 13.81 1.48 -23.82
CA PHE A 6 12.56 2.03 -24.29
C PHE A 6 12.79 3.43 -24.86
N ILE A 7 12.58 3.56 -26.17
CA ILE A 7 12.72 4.83 -26.90
C ILE A 7 11.35 5.20 -27.42
N TYR A 8 10.92 6.44 -27.21
CA TYR A 8 9.61 6.87 -27.70
C TYR A 8 9.56 8.32 -28.20
N LYS A 9 8.50 8.61 -28.94
CA LYS A 9 8.10 9.95 -29.36
C LYS A 9 6.59 10.04 -29.35
N VAL A 10 6.05 11.10 -28.76
CA VAL A 10 4.61 11.44 -28.77
C VAL A 10 4.46 12.84 -29.36
N PRO A 11 3.38 13.14 -30.12
CA PRO A 11 3.10 14.49 -30.60
C PRO A 11 3.11 15.54 -29.49
N ALA A 12 3.33 16.81 -29.89
CA ALA A 12 3.43 17.90 -28.95
C ALA A 12 2.11 18.22 -28.24
N GLU A 13 1.00 17.99 -28.93
CA GLU A 13 -0.35 18.15 -28.41
C GLU A 13 -1.17 16.86 -28.65
N PRO A 14 -2.06 16.50 -27.70
CA PRO A 14 -2.31 17.17 -26.44
C PRO A 14 -1.24 16.89 -25.37
N SER A 15 -0.91 17.89 -24.55
CA SER A 15 0.06 17.74 -23.44
C SER A 15 -0.25 16.58 -22.47
N THR A 16 -1.53 16.25 -22.30
CA THR A 16 -2.02 15.14 -21.45
C THR A 16 -1.49 13.78 -21.88
N ALA A 17 -1.29 13.55 -23.18
CA ALA A 17 -0.72 12.29 -23.68
C ALA A 17 0.69 12.07 -23.12
N ARG A 18 1.56 13.09 -23.18
CA ARG A 18 2.93 12.99 -22.66
C ARG A 18 2.98 12.76 -21.16
N VAL A 19 2.14 13.47 -20.40
CA VAL A 19 2.08 13.31 -18.93
C VAL A 19 1.67 11.89 -18.57
N ASN A 20 0.63 11.35 -19.22
CA ASN A 20 0.15 9.99 -18.95
C ASN A 20 1.21 8.94 -19.30
N ILE A 21 1.90 9.09 -20.43
CA ILE A 21 2.99 8.18 -20.82
C ILE A 21 4.14 8.25 -19.82
N TRP A 22 4.56 9.46 -19.44
CA TRP A 22 5.65 9.65 -18.48
C TRP A 22 5.32 9.04 -17.11
N LYS A 23 4.09 9.19 -16.61
CA LYS A 23 3.63 8.55 -15.37
C LYS A 23 3.77 7.03 -15.44
N LYS A 24 3.31 6.40 -16.52
CA LYS A 24 3.42 4.94 -16.71
C LYS A 24 4.86 4.45 -16.82
N ILE A 25 5.74 5.23 -17.44
CA ILE A 25 7.18 4.91 -17.47
C ILE A 25 7.76 4.92 -16.04
N LYS A 26 7.34 5.88 -15.21
CA LYS A 26 7.74 5.96 -13.81
C LYS A 26 7.16 4.82 -12.96
N GLU A 27 5.91 4.43 -13.21
CA GLU A 27 5.27 3.26 -12.58
C GLU A 27 5.97 1.94 -12.92
N LEU A 28 6.66 1.86 -14.08
CA LEU A 28 7.52 0.73 -14.42
C LEU A 28 8.93 0.84 -13.80
N GLY A 29 9.22 1.88 -13.01
CA GLY A 29 10.53 2.05 -12.38
C GLY A 29 11.66 2.40 -13.35
N ALA A 30 11.36 2.95 -14.53
CA ALA A 30 12.38 3.19 -15.54
C ALA A 30 13.32 4.35 -15.18
N VAL A 31 14.62 4.17 -15.46
CA VAL A 31 15.64 5.21 -15.37
C VAL A 31 15.80 5.90 -16.73
N SER A 32 15.89 7.23 -16.74
CA SER A 32 16.10 8.00 -17.97
C SER A 32 17.59 8.05 -18.28
N LEU A 33 17.99 7.62 -19.48
CA LEU A 33 19.37 7.80 -19.97
C LEU A 33 19.53 9.13 -20.71
N GLN A 34 18.52 9.50 -21.50
CA GLN A 34 18.42 10.75 -22.27
C GLN A 34 16.94 11.13 -22.46
N GLN A 35 16.67 12.22 -23.17
CA GLN A 35 15.30 12.60 -23.51
C GLN A 35 14.59 11.49 -24.29
N SER A 36 13.49 10.98 -23.75
CA SER A 36 12.68 9.90 -24.33
C SER A 36 13.41 8.57 -24.51
N VAL A 37 14.54 8.38 -23.82
CA VAL A 37 15.31 7.13 -23.79
C VAL A 37 15.39 6.65 -22.36
N TYR A 38 14.77 5.51 -22.10
CA TYR A 38 14.66 4.92 -20.78
C TYR A 38 15.24 3.51 -20.78
N ILE A 39 15.83 3.12 -19.67
CA ILE A 39 16.36 1.78 -19.45
C ILE A 39 15.62 1.11 -18.29
N LEU A 40 15.41 -0.20 -18.42
CA LEU A 40 14.84 -1.09 -17.40
C LEU A 40 15.59 -2.42 -17.40
N PRO A 41 15.64 -3.15 -16.28
CA PRO A 41 16.07 -4.55 -16.30
C PRO A 41 15.20 -5.39 -17.24
N ASP A 42 15.80 -6.38 -17.89
CA ASP A 42 15.05 -7.38 -18.67
C ASP A 42 14.33 -8.37 -17.75
N ASP A 43 13.33 -7.86 -17.03
CA ASP A 43 12.50 -8.61 -16.09
C ASP A 43 11.14 -9.02 -16.71
N GLN A 44 10.61 -10.16 -16.29
CA GLN A 44 9.34 -10.69 -16.80
C GLN A 44 8.14 -9.79 -16.49
N SER A 45 8.19 -9.04 -15.38
CA SER A 45 7.15 -8.08 -14.99
C SER A 45 7.16 -6.79 -15.83
N VAL A 46 8.31 -6.44 -16.43
CA VAL A 46 8.49 -5.18 -17.14
C VAL A 46 7.97 -5.25 -18.59
N ARG A 47 8.28 -6.33 -19.31
CA ARG A 47 7.99 -6.46 -20.75
C ARG A 47 6.52 -6.22 -21.11
N PRO A 48 5.52 -6.83 -20.41
CA PRO A 48 4.11 -6.59 -20.71
C PRO A 48 3.72 -5.12 -20.55
N GLY A 49 4.27 -4.44 -19.55
CA GLY A 49 4.05 -3.03 -19.29
C GLY A 49 4.57 -2.14 -20.43
N LEU A 50 5.79 -2.39 -20.90
CA LEU A 50 6.35 -1.65 -22.05
C LEU A 50 5.57 -1.90 -23.35
N GLU A 51 5.14 -3.14 -23.61
CA GLU A 51 4.33 -3.46 -24.79
C GLU A 51 2.94 -2.79 -24.74
N ALA A 52 2.32 -2.75 -23.57
CA ALA A 52 1.08 -1.99 -23.37
C ALA A 52 1.29 -0.49 -23.59
N LEU A 53 2.40 0.06 -23.08
CA LEU A 53 2.75 1.47 -23.26
C LEU A 53 3.01 1.81 -24.73
N LYS A 54 3.74 0.96 -25.46
CA LYS A 54 3.99 1.10 -26.89
C LYS A 54 2.70 1.15 -27.71
N LYS A 55 1.72 0.28 -27.40
CA LYS A 55 0.38 0.32 -28.02
C LYS A 55 -0.36 1.63 -27.72
N GLN A 56 -0.27 2.10 -26.47
CA GLN A 56 -0.89 3.37 -26.07
C GLN A 56 -0.28 4.57 -26.81
N ILE A 57 1.05 4.60 -26.96
CA ILE A 57 1.77 5.64 -27.71
C ILE A 57 1.35 5.66 -29.18
N ALA A 58 1.21 4.49 -29.80
CA ALA A 58 0.70 4.39 -31.17
C ALA A 58 -0.72 4.97 -31.30
N GLY A 59 -1.58 4.78 -30.28
CA GLY A 59 -2.91 5.39 -30.20
C GLY A 59 -2.90 6.92 -30.16
N TYR A 60 -1.78 7.53 -29.75
CA TYR A 60 -1.56 8.98 -29.81
C TYR A 60 -0.82 9.43 -31.08
N ALA A 61 -0.77 8.61 -32.13
CA ALA A 61 0.05 8.85 -33.33
C ALA A 61 1.55 9.08 -33.01
N GLY A 62 2.03 8.51 -31.90
CA GLY A 62 3.44 8.44 -31.55
C GLY A 62 4.12 7.19 -32.08
N ASP A 63 5.42 7.07 -31.80
CA ASP A 63 6.21 5.87 -32.10
C ASP A 63 7.00 5.46 -30.85
N ALA A 64 7.19 4.15 -30.67
CA ALA A 64 8.02 3.61 -29.61
C ALA A 64 8.72 2.31 -30.03
N LYS A 65 9.96 2.15 -29.57
CA LYS A 65 10.80 0.96 -29.78
C LYS A 65 11.19 0.38 -28.42
N ILE A 66 11.20 -0.94 -28.35
CA ILE A 66 11.71 -1.72 -27.22
C ILE A 66 12.86 -2.55 -27.79
N LEU A 67 14.05 -2.38 -27.24
CA LEU A 67 15.26 -3.08 -27.66
C LEU A 67 15.85 -3.82 -26.47
N THR A 68 16.36 -5.03 -26.68
CA THR A 68 17.24 -5.67 -25.70
C THR A 68 18.66 -5.19 -25.91
N THR A 69 19.36 -4.85 -24.83
CA THR A 69 20.75 -4.42 -24.87
C THR A 69 21.54 -4.99 -23.69
N ASP A 70 22.86 -4.96 -23.83
CA ASP A 70 23.82 -5.20 -22.77
C ASP A 70 24.64 -3.92 -22.54
N THR A 71 25.28 -3.78 -21.38
CA THR A 71 26.28 -2.73 -21.14
C THR A 71 27.63 -3.14 -21.71
N LEU A 72 28.46 -2.17 -22.08
CA LEU A 72 29.77 -2.46 -22.68
C LEU A 72 30.77 -2.97 -21.64
N ASP A 73 30.69 -2.44 -20.42
CA ASP A 73 31.54 -2.84 -19.31
C ASP A 73 30.77 -2.84 -17.98
N VAL A 74 31.45 -3.35 -16.95
CA VAL A 74 30.92 -3.51 -15.60
C VAL A 74 30.73 -2.16 -14.90
N GLU A 75 31.51 -1.14 -15.26
CA GLU A 75 31.43 0.16 -14.61
C GLU A 75 30.18 0.92 -15.06
N GLN A 76 29.91 0.91 -16.37
CA GLN A 76 28.65 1.41 -16.91
C GLN A 76 27.43 0.67 -16.35
N GLU A 77 27.52 -0.64 -16.12
CA GLU A 77 26.44 -1.41 -15.49
C GLU A 77 26.17 -0.92 -14.07
N LYS A 78 27.22 -0.69 -13.27
CA LYS A 78 27.10 -0.16 -11.91
C LYS A 78 26.49 1.23 -11.88
N GLU A 79 26.93 2.16 -12.73
CA GLU A 79 26.38 3.52 -12.79
C GLU A 79 24.86 3.52 -13.06
N ILE A 80 24.40 2.62 -13.94
CA ILE A 80 22.98 2.45 -14.22
C ILE A 80 22.27 1.90 -12.98
N ILE A 81 22.78 0.82 -12.36
CA ILE A 81 22.21 0.22 -11.16
C ILE A 81 22.12 1.24 -10.01
N GLU A 82 23.17 2.01 -9.77
CA GLU A 82 23.20 3.08 -8.77
C GLU A 82 22.12 4.14 -9.03
N SER A 83 21.85 4.45 -10.30
CA SER A 83 20.77 5.36 -10.69
C SER A 83 19.38 4.81 -10.33
N PHE A 84 19.16 3.50 -10.46
CA PHE A 84 17.92 2.85 -9.98
C PHE A 84 17.81 2.92 -8.46
N ILE A 85 18.87 2.50 -7.75
CA ILE A 85 18.89 2.47 -6.29
C ILE A 85 18.64 3.86 -5.73
N LYS A 86 19.37 4.88 -6.21
CA LYS A 86 19.21 6.27 -5.76
C LYS A 86 17.80 6.82 -5.99
N GLY A 87 17.18 6.45 -7.12
CA GLY A 87 15.81 6.86 -7.42
C GLY A 87 14.81 6.28 -6.42
N ILE A 88 14.89 4.98 -6.18
CA ILE A 88 14.02 4.26 -5.24
C ILE A 88 14.27 4.67 -3.80
N GLU A 89 15.54 4.86 -3.41
CA GLU A 89 15.90 5.28 -2.05
C GLU A 89 15.34 6.63 -1.67
N LYS A 90 15.23 7.56 -2.63
CA LYS A 90 14.58 8.83 -2.40
C LYS A 90 13.10 8.64 -2.04
N GLU A 91 12.40 7.78 -2.77
CA GLU A 91 10.98 7.51 -2.49
C GLU A 91 10.81 6.78 -1.15
N TYR A 92 11.72 5.88 -0.79
CA TYR A 92 11.72 5.28 0.53
C TYR A 92 12.00 6.29 1.64
N ASP A 93 12.88 7.27 1.44
CA ASP A 93 13.09 8.35 2.43
C ASP A 93 11.78 9.12 2.68
N GLU A 94 11.06 9.47 1.62
CA GLU A 94 9.76 10.15 1.73
C GLU A 94 8.73 9.29 2.50
N ILE A 95 8.69 7.97 2.26
CA ILE A 95 7.84 7.04 3.04
C ILE A 95 8.27 6.96 4.50
N ILE A 96 9.58 6.94 4.79
CA ILE A 96 10.09 6.94 6.17
C ILE A 96 9.66 8.20 6.92
N GLU A 97 9.70 9.35 6.25
CA GLU A 97 9.23 10.62 6.81
C GLU A 97 7.73 10.57 7.12
N GLU A 98 6.92 10.01 6.22
CA GLU A 98 5.48 9.83 6.42
C GLU A 98 5.15 8.85 7.55
N CYS A 99 5.88 7.73 7.69
CA CYS A 99 5.77 6.86 8.86
C CYS A 99 6.06 7.64 10.16
N GLY A 100 7.11 8.47 10.16
CA GLY A 100 7.44 9.33 11.30
C GLY A 100 6.34 10.35 11.62
N ALA A 101 5.71 10.91 10.58
CA ALA A 101 4.58 11.82 10.74
C ALA A 101 3.31 11.11 11.20
N PHE A 102 3.12 9.84 10.86
CA PHE A 102 2.03 9.01 11.34
C PHE A 102 2.15 8.78 12.85
N PHE A 103 3.33 8.35 13.32
CA PHE A 103 3.57 8.13 14.75
C PHE A 103 3.30 9.37 15.60
N ARG A 104 3.79 10.53 15.16
CA ARG A 104 3.57 11.80 15.87
C ARG A 104 2.10 12.17 15.96
N GLU A 105 1.29 11.81 14.97
CA GLU A 105 -0.14 12.11 15.00
C GLU A 105 -0.86 11.18 15.98
N ILE A 106 -0.60 9.87 15.94
CA ILE A 106 -1.14 8.90 16.93
C ILE A 106 -0.78 9.30 18.36
N GLU A 107 0.48 9.67 18.61
CA GLU A 107 0.93 10.14 19.94
C GLU A 107 0.18 11.40 20.37
N LYS A 108 0.07 12.38 19.48
CA LYS A 108 -0.64 13.64 19.75
C LYS A 108 -2.13 13.46 20.03
N GLU A 109 -2.81 12.57 19.30
CA GLU A 109 -4.21 12.24 19.55
C GLU A 109 -4.39 11.53 20.90
N THR A 110 -3.49 10.60 21.22
CA THR A 110 -3.48 9.88 22.50
C THR A 110 -3.24 10.83 23.67
N GLU A 111 -2.26 11.73 23.58
CA GLU A 111 -1.95 12.73 24.62
C GLU A 111 -3.10 13.71 24.86
N ARG A 112 -3.87 14.02 23.81
CA ARG A 112 -5.01 14.96 23.89
C ARG A 112 -6.32 14.30 24.32
N ASP A 113 -6.30 13.00 24.64
CA ASP A 113 -7.51 12.19 24.88
C ASP A 113 -8.52 12.31 23.72
N ASN A 114 -8.04 12.52 22.49
CA ASN A 114 -8.88 12.58 21.29
C ASN A 114 -9.11 11.17 20.72
N LEU A 115 -9.57 10.26 21.58
CA LEU A 115 -9.73 8.85 21.28
C LEU A 115 -11.16 8.60 20.75
N SER A 116 -11.37 8.86 19.47
CA SER A 116 -12.66 8.64 18.81
C SER A 116 -12.56 7.72 17.60
N TYR A 117 -13.68 7.09 17.24
CA TYR A 117 -13.77 6.26 16.03
C TYR A 117 -13.48 7.03 14.74
N ALA A 118 -13.78 8.33 14.71
CA ALA A 118 -13.52 9.17 13.53
C ALA A 118 -12.02 9.33 13.29
N GLU A 119 -11.24 9.59 14.34
CA GLU A 119 -9.77 9.69 14.27
C GLU A 119 -9.15 8.34 13.90
N PHE A 120 -9.67 7.24 14.47
CA PHE A 120 -9.23 5.90 14.09
C PHE A 120 -9.45 5.63 12.59
N GLU A 121 -10.65 5.91 12.05
CA GLU A 121 -10.94 5.73 10.62
C GLU A 121 -10.06 6.62 9.72
N GLU A 122 -9.71 7.83 10.16
CA GLU A 122 -8.81 8.72 9.41
C GLU A 122 -7.39 8.16 9.38
N ASN A 123 -6.87 7.72 10.53
CA ASN A 123 -5.55 7.10 10.62
C ASN A 123 -5.48 5.74 9.89
N GLU A 124 -6.54 4.95 9.91
CA GLU A 124 -6.64 3.71 9.13
C GLU A 124 -6.51 3.99 7.62
N LYS A 125 -7.25 4.97 7.10
CA LYS A 125 -7.15 5.37 5.68
C LYS A 125 -5.76 5.87 5.33
N ARG A 126 -5.15 6.67 6.21
CA ARG A 126 -3.79 7.17 6.03
C ARG A 126 -2.76 6.04 5.97
N LEU A 127 -2.85 5.07 6.88
CA LEU A 127 -1.97 3.90 6.88
C LEU A 127 -2.19 3.02 5.63
N SER A 128 -3.45 2.86 5.18
CA SER A 128 -3.75 2.14 3.94
C SER A 128 -3.07 2.79 2.73
N HIS A 129 -3.17 4.11 2.59
CA HIS A 129 -2.49 4.85 1.50
C HIS A 129 -0.96 4.71 1.58
N LEU A 130 -0.39 4.76 2.79
CA LEU A 130 1.06 4.60 2.99
C LEU A 130 1.54 3.21 2.56
N LYS A 131 0.78 2.16 2.89
CA LYS A 131 1.04 0.77 2.48
C LYS A 131 0.93 0.61 0.96
N GLU A 132 -0.11 1.18 0.33
CA GLU A 132 -0.26 1.14 -1.12
C GLU A 132 0.90 1.83 -1.84
N TRP A 133 1.33 2.99 -1.33
CA TRP A 133 2.49 3.68 -1.88
C TRP A 133 3.76 2.84 -1.73
N TYR A 134 4.02 2.28 -0.54
CA TYR A 134 5.16 1.41 -0.30
C TYR A 134 5.19 0.21 -1.25
N GLU A 135 4.07 -0.50 -1.42
CA GLU A 135 3.97 -1.62 -2.36
C GLU A 135 4.24 -1.19 -3.82
N GLY A 136 3.83 0.02 -4.18
CA GLY A 136 4.15 0.61 -5.48
C GLY A 136 5.64 0.90 -5.66
N VAL A 137 6.35 1.35 -4.63
CA VAL A 137 7.81 1.54 -4.65
C VAL A 137 8.53 0.19 -4.68
N LYS A 138 8.13 -0.75 -3.83
CA LYS A 138 8.74 -2.09 -3.69
C LYS A 138 8.72 -2.89 -4.99
N LYS A 139 7.63 -2.80 -5.76
CA LYS A 139 7.52 -3.46 -7.09
C LYS A 139 8.53 -2.96 -8.12
N ARG A 140 9.10 -1.77 -7.91
CA ARG A 140 10.06 -1.11 -8.80
C ARG A 140 11.49 -1.16 -8.26
N ASP A 141 11.68 -1.75 -7.08
CA ASP A 141 12.99 -1.94 -6.44
C ASP A 141 13.66 -3.20 -7.00
N TYR A 142 14.15 -3.11 -8.24
CA TYR A 142 14.72 -4.24 -8.96
C TYR A 142 16.03 -4.77 -8.37
N PHE A 143 16.72 -3.96 -7.56
CA PHE A 143 18.05 -4.27 -7.05
C PHE A 143 18.10 -4.43 -5.53
N GLY A 144 16.99 -4.15 -4.83
CA GLY A 144 16.84 -4.32 -3.40
C GLY A 144 17.63 -3.28 -2.59
N SER A 145 16.98 -2.17 -2.25
CA SER A 145 17.58 -1.18 -1.35
C SER A 145 17.48 -1.59 0.12
N ASP A 146 18.51 -1.27 0.90
CA ASP A 146 18.52 -1.40 2.35
C ASP A 146 17.40 -0.60 3.02
N LYS A 147 17.02 0.55 2.44
CA LYS A 147 15.92 1.37 2.95
C LYS A 147 14.57 0.67 2.81
N GLY A 148 14.38 -0.17 1.80
CA GLY A 148 13.17 -0.96 1.64
C GLY A 148 12.91 -1.88 2.84
N ARG A 149 13.97 -2.46 3.40
CA ARG A 149 13.90 -3.28 4.63
C ARG A 149 13.57 -2.45 5.87
N LYS A 150 14.08 -1.22 5.95
CA LYS A 150 13.75 -0.28 7.03
C LYS A 150 12.27 0.13 6.97
N VAL A 151 11.75 0.40 5.77
CA VAL A 151 10.33 0.73 5.57
C VAL A 151 9.43 -0.45 5.96
N ASP A 152 9.79 -1.68 5.60
CA ASP A 152 9.05 -2.89 6.04
C ASP A 152 8.86 -2.93 7.56
N VAL A 153 9.90 -2.58 8.33
CA VAL A 153 9.84 -2.52 9.81
C VAL A 153 8.94 -1.36 10.27
N LEU A 154 9.10 -0.17 9.69
CA LEU A 154 8.33 1.01 10.08
C LEU A 154 6.83 0.86 9.78
N ILE A 155 6.47 0.24 8.66
CA ILE A 155 5.06 -0.04 8.31
C ILE A 155 4.43 -0.95 9.37
N LYS A 156 5.13 -2.02 9.78
CA LYS A 156 4.64 -2.92 10.85
C LYS A 156 4.47 -2.19 12.18
N GLN A 157 5.41 -1.30 12.51
CA GLN A 157 5.30 -0.48 13.72
C GLN A 157 4.11 0.50 13.63
N CYS A 158 3.80 1.04 12.44
CA CYS A 158 2.60 1.87 12.25
C CYS A 158 1.31 1.04 12.43
N GLU A 159 1.28 -0.19 11.93
CA GLU A 159 0.17 -1.12 12.14
C GLU A 159 -0.05 -1.42 13.63
N GLU A 160 1.04 -1.70 14.36
CA GLU A 160 1.00 -1.92 15.82
C GLU A 160 0.50 -0.68 16.57
N ALA A 161 1.01 0.51 16.22
CA ALA A 161 0.58 1.77 16.85
C ALA A 161 -0.91 2.06 16.61
N LEU A 162 -1.42 1.81 15.39
CA LEU A 162 -2.84 1.98 15.09
C LEU A 162 -3.71 0.99 15.88
N TYR A 163 -3.24 -0.25 16.04
CA TYR A 163 -3.93 -1.27 16.83
C TYR A 163 -3.99 -0.91 18.33
N ASP A 164 -2.92 -0.33 18.87
CA ASP A 164 -2.90 0.18 20.25
C ASP A 164 -3.86 1.36 20.43
N PHE A 165 -3.89 2.27 19.45
CA PHE A 165 -4.82 3.37 19.41
C PHE A 165 -6.28 2.89 19.39
N GLU A 166 -6.60 1.92 18.53
CA GLU A 166 -7.94 1.29 18.43
C GLU A 166 -8.41 0.75 19.78
N ARG A 167 -7.57 0.00 20.49
CA ARG A 167 -7.89 -0.54 21.82
C ARG A 167 -8.20 0.55 22.83
N SER A 168 -7.50 1.68 22.73
CA SER A 168 -7.71 2.84 23.59
C SER A 168 -9.05 3.52 23.30
N VAL A 169 -9.44 3.64 22.02
CA VAL A 169 -10.77 4.14 21.59
C VAL A 169 -11.89 3.24 22.14
N ILE A 170 -11.76 1.91 21.99
CA ILE A 170 -12.77 0.96 22.47
C ILE A 170 -12.96 1.09 24.00
N SER A 171 -11.87 1.06 24.76
CA SER A 171 -11.91 1.17 26.23
C SER A 171 -12.56 2.48 26.71
N ARG A 172 -12.33 3.58 25.98
CA ARG A 172 -12.91 4.90 26.28
C ARG A 172 -14.42 4.91 26.13
N GLU A 173 -14.92 4.33 25.04
CA GLU A 173 -16.35 4.27 24.70
C GLU A 173 -17.10 3.33 25.65
N GLU A 174 -16.52 2.19 26.03
CA GLU A 174 -17.09 1.28 27.03
C GLU A 174 -17.21 1.92 28.43
N SER A 175 -16.30 2.82 28.77
CA SER A 175 -16.33 3.57 30.04
C SER A 175 -17.34 4.73 30.03
N GLY A 176 -17.87 5.11 28.87
CA GLY A 176 -18.77 6.27 28.67
C GLY A 176 -20.24 5.93 28.37
N GLY A 177 -20.57 4.67 28.06
CA GLY A 177 -21.91 4.24 27.63
C GLY A 177 -22.70 3.45 28.69
N ASP A 178 -24.00 3.75 28.82
CA ASP A 178 -25.00 2.95 29.53
C ASP A 178 -25.24 1.62 28.79
N GLY A 179 -24.29 0.67 28.90
CA GLY A 179 -24.44 -0.77 28.63
C GLY A 179 -25.11 -1.21 27.32
N THR A 180 -25.26 -0.35 26.32
CA THR A 180 -26.07 -0.60 25.12
C THR A 180 -25.20 -0.58 23.87
N TYR A 181 -24.83 -1.77 23.41
CA TYR A 181 -24.14 -1.99 22.14
C TYR A 181 -25.10 -1.80 20.96
N LYS A 182 -25.08 -0.63 20.32
CA LYS A 182 -25.64 -0.46 18.96
C LYS A 182 -24.54 -0.76 17.94
N MET A 183 -24.51 -1.98 17.39
CA MET A 183 -23.44 -2.41 16.48
C MET A 183 -23.93 -2.51 15.05
N ASP A 184 -23.55 -1.52 14.22
CA ASP A 184 -23.79 -1.54 12.77
C ASP A 184 -22.52 -1.92 11.97
N ARG A 185 -21.31 -1.88 12.55
CA ARG A 185 -20.02 -2.22 11.90
C ARG A 185 -18.99 -2.74 12.92
N PHE A 186 -18.14 -3.67 12.49
CA PHE A 186 -17.02 -4.22 13.28
C PHE A 186 -15.71 -4.01 12.54
N THR A 187 -14.64 -3.71 13.29
CA THR A 187 -13.26 -3.74 12.80
C THR A 187 -12.66 -5.15 12.92
N SER A 188 -11.46 -5.36 12.35
CA SER A 188 -10.75 -6.65 12.37
C SER A 188 -10.43 -7.12 13.79
N GLY A 189 -10.05 -6.21 14.68
CA GLY A 189 -9.74 -6.51 16.10
C GLY A 189 -11.00 -6.87 16.89
N GLN A 190 -12.07 -6.08 16.74
CA GLN A 190 -13.36 -6.35 17.37
C GLN A 190 -13.94 -7.70 16.95
N ALA A 191 -13.77 -8.10 15.68
CA ALA A 191 -14.20 -9.42 15.23
C ALA A 191 -13.49 -10.56 15.97
N VAL A 192 -12.19 -10.40 16.28
CA VAL A 192 -11.38 -11.41 17.01
C VAL A 192 -11.79 -11.47 18.48
N ASP A 193 -11.97 -10.32 19.14
CA ASP A 193 -12.38 -10.29 20.55
C ASP A 193 -13.79 -10.84 20.74
N ILE A 194 -14.70 -10.56 19.82
CA ILE A 194 -16.05 -11.15 19.80
C ILE A 194 -15.99 -12.65 19.56
N LEU A 195 -15.15 -13.10 18.62
CA LEU A 195 -14.93 -14.53 18.39
C LEU A 195 -14.42 -15.22 19.65
N ASN A 196 -13.46 -14.62 20.37
CA ASN A 196 -12.90 -15.17 21.60
C ASN A 196 -13.92 -15.23 22.74
N ASP A 197 -14.70 -14.16 22.97
CA ASP A 197 -15.77 -14.13 23.97
C ASP A 197 -16.89 -15.14 23.64
N VAL A 198 -17.24 -15.29 22.37
CA VAL A 198 -18.19 -16.31 21.90
C VAL A 198 -17.64 -17.72 22.15
N ILE A 199 -16.36 -17.97 21.85
CA ILE A 199 -15.70 -19.26 22.12
C ILE A 199 -15.72 -19.58 23.61
N GLU A 200 -15.36 -18.63 24.47
CA GLU A 200 -15.34 -18.82 25.93
C GLU A 200 -16.74 -19.14 26.50
N LYS A 201 -17.78 -18.53 25.94
CA LYS A 201 -19.19 -18.80 26.32
C LYS A 201 -19.70 -20.15 25.82
N ILE A 202 -19.23 -20.63 24.67
CA ILE A 202 -19.50 -22.00 24.16
C ILE A 202 -18.82 -23.04 25.06
N GLU A 203 -17.55 -22.83 25.42
CA GLU A 203 -16.79 -23.73 26.30
C GLU A 203 -17.43 -23.86 27.70
N LYS A 204 -18.14 -22.82 28.16
CA LYS A 204 -18.91 -22.82 29.40
C LYS A 204 -20.30 -23.48 29.29
N GLY A 205 -20.61 -24.16 28.18
CA GLY A 205 -21.79 -25.03 28.04
C GLY A 205 -23.10 -24.29 27.71
N LYS A 206 -23.05 -23.09 27.14
CA LYS A 206 -24.25 -22.43 26.61
C LYS A 206 -24.55 -22.90 25.19
N ASP A 207 -25.72 -23.49 24.99
CA ASP A 207 -26.21 -23.93 23.68
C ASP A 207 -26.46 -22.71 22.77
N MET A 208 -25.63 -22.52 21.73
CA MET A 208 -25.80 -21.45 20.74
C MET A 208 -26.05 -22.04 19.35
N GLY A 209 -27.16 -21.65 18.73
CA GLY A 209 -27.63 -22.20 17.45
C GLY A 209 -27.34 -21.32 16.23
N PHE A 210 -26.63 -21.94 15.27
CA PHE A 210 -26.34 -21.58 13.87
C PHE A 210 -25.39 -20.41 13.56
N PHE A 211 -24.39 -20.73 12.72
CA PHE A 211 -23.46 -19.79 12.08
C PHE A 211 -23.87 -19.60 10.62
N VAL A 212 -24.17 -18.37 10.22
CA VAL A 212 -24.24 -17.99 8.81
C VAL A 212 -23.29 -16.82 8.60
N THR A 213 -22.28 -17.03 7.76
CA THR A 213 -21.44 -15.95 7.27
C THR A 213 -22.03 -15.48 5.95
N THR A 214 -22.27 -14.17 5.80
CA THR A 214 -22.53 -13.59 4.49
C THR A 214 -21.62 -12.40 4.28
N VAL A 215 -21.18 -12.24 3.04
CA VAL A 215 -20.43 -11.07 2.59
C VAL A 215 -21.42 -10.16 1.87
N LYS A 216 -21.57 -8.93 2.33
CA LYS A 216 -22.34 -7.90 1.63
C LYS A 216 -21.54 -6.61 1.63
N ASP A 217 -21.38 -6.00 0.45
CA ASP A 217 -20.69 -4.71 0.27
C ASP A 217 -19.26 -4.66 0.85
N GLY A 218 -18.53 -5.79 0.86
CA GLY A 218 -17.14 -5.87 1.35
C GLY A 218 -16.99 -6.07 2.86
N TYR A 219 -18.09 -6.05 3.62
CA TYR A 219 -18.09 -6.26 5.07
C TYR A 219 -18.56 -7.69 5.43
N ARG A 220 -17.95 -8.27 6.47
CA ARG A 220 -18.39 -9.53 7.08
C ARG A 220 -19.34 -9.22 8.23
N TYR A 221 -20.56 -9.74 8.14
CA TYR A 221 -21.55 -9.60 9.20
C TYR A 221 -21.67 -10.91 9.98
N ILE A 222 -21.61 -10.83 11.31
CA ILE A 222 -21.89 -11.95 12.21
C ILE A 222 -23.23 -11.66 12.87
N TYR A 223 -24.24 -12.49 12.58
CA TYR A 223 -25.54 -12.42 13.23
C TYR A 223 -25.61 -13.46 14.34
N LEU A 224 -25.76 -13.00 15.58
CA LEU A 224 -25.95 -13.85 16.76
C LEU A 224 -27.41 -13.78 17.20
N SER A 225 -28.10 -14.92 17.22
CA SER A 225 -29.45 -15.02 17.77
C SER A 225 -29.39 -15.72 19.12
N ILE A 226 -29.74 -15.00 20.19
CA ILE A 226 -29.89 -15.57 21.54
C ILE A 226 -31.33 -16.08 21.67
N LYS A 227 -31.51 -17.37 21.95
CA LYS A 227 -32.78 -17.87 22.49
C LYS A 227 -32.65 -17.88 24.01
N GLU A 228 -33.42 -17.04 24.70
CA GLU A 228 -33.65 -17.21 26.13
C GLU A 228 -34.53 -18.44 26.34
N GLY A 229 -34.10 -19.34 27.22
CA GLY A 229 -34.87 -20.48 27.72
C GLY A 229 -35.46 -20.18 29.08
#